data_AF-A0A7J7NUZ2-F1
#
_entry.id   AF-A0A7J7NUZ2-F1
#
_cell.length_a   1.000
_cell.length_b   1.000
_cell.length_c   1.000
_cell.angle_alpha   90.00
_cell.angle_beta   90.00
_cell.angle_gamma   90.00
#
_symmetry.space_group_name_H-M   'P 1'
#
loop_
_entity.id
_entity.type
_entity.pdbx_description
1 polymer ?
#
loop_
_entity_poly.entity_id
_entity_poly.type
_entity_poly.pdbx_seq_one_letter_code
_entity_poly.pdbx_strand_id
1 'polypeptide(L)'
;MIELYRRTHFSSKGWTSHVVEENYDRIQQLKDELEAEGLVLKTEDEILNTVLGVRFGYSKGLGHGVLPQSSKRVSSIQLEV
;
A
#
# COMPACT_ATOMS: atom_id res chain seq x y z
N MET A 1 -14.83 -8.82 -0.37
CA MET A 1 -13.87 -7.99 0.42
C MET A 1 -14.48 -6.72 0.99
N ILE A 2 -15.55 -6.17 0.40
CA ILE A 2 -16.18 -4.93 0.88
C ILE A 2 -16.79 -5.11 2.28
N GLU A 3 -17.38 -6.28 2.55
CA GLU A 3 -17.91 -6.60 3.88
C GLU A 3 -16.83 -6.62 4.98
N LEU A 4 -15.63 -7.13 4.66
CA LEU A 4 -14.50 -7.14 5.58
C LEU A 4 -14.08 -5.71 5.95
N TYR A 5 -13.98 -4.83 4.95
CA TYR A 5 -13.67 -3.40 5.18
C TYR A 5 -14.67 -2.76 6.15
N ARG A 6 -15.99 -2.98 5.93
CA ARG A 6 -17.01 -2.51 6.87
C ARG A 6 -16.82 -3.10 8.26
N ARG A 7 -16.63 -4.41 8.38
CA ARG A 7 -16.49 -5.08 9.67
C ARG A 7 -15.26 -4.61 10.46
N THR A 8 -14.17 -4.26 9.78
CA THR A 8 -12.95 -3.78 10.41
C THR A 8 -13.04 -2.31 10.85
N HIS A 9 -13.79 -1.49 10.13
CA HIS A 9 -13.84 -0.04 10.37
C HIS A 9 -15.14 0.48 10.98
N PHE A 10 -16.18 -0.35 11.05
CA PHE A 10 -17.46 -0.02 11.67
C PHE A 10 -17.60 -0.76 13.00
N SER A 11 -17.90 -0.01 14.06
CA SER A 11 -18.10 -0.53 15.41
C SER A 11 -19.49 -0.15 15.94
N SER A 12 -19.80 -0.54 17.18
CA SER A 12 -21.03 -0.11 17.85
C SER A 12 -21.14 1.42 18.03
N LYS A 13 -20.01 2.15 17.91
CA LYS A 13 -19.94 3.61 17.96
C LYS A 13 -20.01 4.27 16.58
N GLY A 14 -20.19 3.49 15.51
CA GLY A 14 -20.16 3.97 14.12
C GLY A 14 -18.80 3.78 13.45
N TRP A 15 -18.55 4.60 12.43
CA TRP A 15 -17.31 4.57 11.64
C TRP A 15 -16.10 5.05 12.44
N THR A 16 -14.94 4.48 12.12
CA THR A 16 -13.67 4.81 12.79
C THR A 16 -13.22 6.25 12.49
N SER A 17 -13.56 6.78 11.32
CA SER A 17 -13.25 8.15 10.88
C SER A 17 -14.18 8.55 9.74
N HIS A 18 -14.39 9.85 9.56
CA HIS A 18 -15.16 10.41 8.45
C HIS A 18 -14.61 9.95 7.08
N VAL A 19 -13.28 9.91 6.93
CA VAL A 19 -12.64 9.44 5.69
C VAL A 19 -13.03 7.99 5.37
N VAL A 20 -13.20 7.16 6.41
CA VAL A 20 -13.55 5.75 6.22
C VAL A 20 -15.02 5.60 5.82
N GLU A 21 -15.89 6.43 6.40
CA GLU A 21 -17.30 6.53 6.00
C GLU A 21 -17.44 6.97 4.54
N GLU A 22 -16.77 8.06 4.15
CA GLU A 22 -16.76 8.57 2.77
C GLU A 22 -16.24 7.52 1.78
N ASN A 23 -15.17 6.80 2.15
CA ASN A 23 -14.64 5.72 1.33
C ASN A 23 -15.67 4.58 1.19
N TYR A 24 -16.40 4.23 2.25
CA TYR A 24 -17.42 3.20 2.17
C TYR A 24 -18.59 3.61 1.29
N ASP A 25 -19.03 4.87 1.37
CA ASP A 25 -20.07 5.43 0.51
C ASP A 25 -19.64 5.39 -0.97
N ARG A 26 -18.40 5.82 -1.25
CA ARG A 26 -17.78 5.75 -2.59
C ARG A 26 -17.72 4.32 -3.12
N ILE A 27 -17.40 3.34 -2.27
CA ILE A 27 -17.40 1.91 -2.63
C ILE A 27 -18.80 1.44 -3.02
N GLN A 28 -19.86 1.82 -2.30
CA GLN A 28 -21.24 1.45 -2.67
C GLN A 28 -21.65 2.12 -3.98
N GLN A 29 -21.36 3.41 -4.14
CA GLN A 29 -21.73 4.16 -5.34
C GLN A 29 -21.14 3.54 -6.62
N LEU A 30 -19.84 3.21 -6.60
CA LEU A 30 -19.18 2.55 -7.73
C LEU A 30 -19.76 1.16 -8.00
N LYS A 31 -20.18 0.45 -6.96
CA LYS A 31 -20.79 -0.87 -7.09
C LYS A 31 -22.14 -0.79 -7.81
N ASP A 32 -22.98 0.17 -7.43
CA ASP A 32 -24.27 0.46 -8.10
C ASP A 32 -24.08 0.92 -9.56
N GLU A 33 -23.12 1.82 -9.82
CA GLU A 33 -22.78 2.27 -11.18
C GLU A 33 -22.36 1.09 -12.07
N LEU A 34 -21.51 0.18 -11.57
CA LEU A 34 -21.03 -0.98 -12.32
C LEU A 34 -22.13 -2.04 -12.54
N GLU A 35 -23.01 -2.23 -11.57
CA GLU A 35 -24.16 -3.14 -11.68
C GLU A 35 -25.16 -2.63 -12.73
N ALA A 36 -25.35 -1.30 -12.82
CA ALA A 36 -26.15 -0.68 -13.88
C ALA A 36 -25.53 -0.84 -15.29
N GLU A 37 -24.20 -0.87 -15.40
CA GLU A 37 -23.48 -1.11 -16.66
C GLU A 37 -23.48 -2.59 -17.10
N GLY A 38 -24.03 -3.50 -16.29
CA GLY A 38 -24.09 -4.94 -16.60
C GLY A 38 -22.71 -5.61 -16.67
N LEU A 39 -21.67 -4.91 -16.22
CA LEU A 39 -20.32 -5.45 -16.10
C LEU A 39 -20.30 -6.37 -14.88
N VAL A 40 -20.45 -7.67 -15.12
CA VAL A 40 -20.28 -8.71 -14.11
C VAL A 40 -18.89 -8.58 -13.50
N LEU A 41 -18.86 -7.86 -12.38
CA LEU A 41 -17.76 -7.70 -11.43
C LEU A 41 -16.38 -7.50 -12.08
N LYS A 42 -16.03 -6.23 -12.35
CA LYS A 42 -14.71 -5.79 -11.89
C LYS A 42 -14.62 -6.20 -10.42
N THR A 43 -13.68 -7.08 -10.10
CA THR A 43 -13.71 -7.87 -8.87
C THR A 43 -13.86 -6.92 -7.66
N GLU A 44 -14.52 -7.30 -6.56
CA GLU A 44 -14.66 -6.42 -5.38
C GLU A 44 -13.32 -5.74 -4.96
N ASP A 45 -12.21 -6.45 -5.20
CA ASP A 45 -10.84 -5.97 -5.02
C ASP A 45 -10.48 -4.77 -5.90
N GLU A 46 -10.91 -4.75 -7.16
CA GLU A 46 -10.67 -3.64 -8.09
C GLU A 46 -11.44 -2.37 -7.66
N ILE A 47 -12.66 -2.53 -7.15
CA ILE A 47 -13.45 -1.42 -6.60
C ILE A 47 -12.72 -0.86 -5.37
N LEU A 48 -12.29 -1.73 -4.46
CA LEU A 48 -11.53 -1.34 -3.27
C LEU A 48 -10.20 -0.69 -3.64
N ASN A 49 -9.47 -1.21 -4.61
CA ASN A 49 -8.22 -0.63 -5.12
C ASN A 49 -8.44 0.75 -5.76
N THR A 50 -9.58 0.97 -6.40
CA THR A 50 -9.93 2.26 -7.00
C THR A 50 -10.19 3.31 -5.91
N VAL A 51 -10.89 2.94 -4.84
CA VAL A 51 -11.25 3.88 -3.76
C VAL A 51 -10.12 4.08 -2.75
N LEU A 52 -9.55 2.98 -2.26
CA LEU A 52 -8.51 2.98 -1.22
C LEU A 52 -7.11 3.24 -1.80
N GLY A 53 -6.99 3.13 -3.13
CA GLY A 53 -5.72 3.18 -3.84
C GLY A 53 -4.97 1.84 -3.78
N VAL A 54 -4.17 1.57 -4.80
CA VAL A 54 -3.29 0.40 -4.82
C VAL A 54 -2.05 0.71 -4.00
N ARG A 55 -1.98 0.24 -2.75
CA ARG A 55 -0.71 0.17 -2.03
C ARG A 55 0.00 -1.11 -2.44
N PHE A 56 0.68 -1.09 -3.60
CA PHE A 56 1.66 -2.12 -3.91
C PHE A 56 2.72 -2.11 -2.78
N GLY A 57 2.68 -3.12 -1.91
CA GLY A 57 3.54 -3.23 -0.74
C GLY A 57 5.03 -3.34 -1.14
N TYR A 58 5.88 -2.76 -0.29
CA TYR A 58 7.34 -2.67 -0.39
C TYR A 58 7.88 -2.10 -1.70
N SER A 59 8.21 -0.81 -1.70
CA SER A 59 9.23 -0.28 -2.59
C SER A 59 10.55 -1.01 -2.31
N LYS A 60 10.87 -2.01 -3.13
CA LYS A 60 12.14 -2.75 -3.08
C LYS A 60 13.27 -1.78 -3.40
N GLY A 61 13.89 -1.16 -2.39
CA GLY A 61 14.95 -0.16 -2.62
C GLY A 61 15.47 0.66 -1.42
N LEU A 62 14.82 0.63 -0.25
CA LEU A 62 15.27 1.37 0.94
C LEU A 62 16.38 0.66 1.74
N GLY A 63 16.98 -0.38 1.18
CA GLY A 63 18.12 -1.09 1.76
C GLY A 63 19.39 -0.87 0.94
N HIS A 64 19.94 0.35 0.94
CA HIS A 64 21.36 0.54 0.61
C HIS A 64 22.17 0.32 1.88
N GLY A 65 22.30 -0.95 2.30
CA GLY A 65 23.41 -1.32 3.16
C GLY A 65 24.68 -1.15 2.35
N VAL A 66 25.44 -0.08 2.58
CA VAL A 66 26.74 0.10 1.96
C VAL A 66 27.57 -1.14 2.30
N LEU A 67 28.04 -1.89 1.31
CA LEU A 67 28.98 -2.99 1.55
C LEU A 67 30.25 -2.34 2.14
N PRO A 68 30.64 -2.63 3.39
CA PRO A 68 31.85 -2.04 3.95
C PRO A 68 33.03 -2.48 3.10
N GLN A 69 33.75 -1.52 2.50
CA GLN A 69 34.99 -1.83 1.81
C GLN A 69 35.99 -2.33 2.85
N SER A 70 36.24 -3.64 2.84
CA SER A 70 37.33 -4.23 3.60
C SER A 70 38.63 -3.50 3.24
N SER A 71 39.20 -2.79 4.21
CA SER A 71 40.47 -2.10 4.07
C SER A 71 41.58 -3.11 3.77
N LYS A 72 41.91 -3.26 2.48
CA LYS A 72 43.20 -3.83 2.10
C LYS A 72 44.27 -2.76 2.32
N ARG A 73 44.92 -2.77 3.49
CA ARG A 73 46.21 -2.10 3.63
C ARG A 73 47.23 -2.84 2.77
N VAL A 74 47.49 -2.31 1.58
CA VAL A 74 48.66 -2.66 0.78
C VAL A 74 49.89 -2.03 1.44
N SER A 75 50.93 -2.84 1.56
CA SER A 75 52.22 -2.58 2.20
C SER A 75 53.16 -1.68 1.38
N SER A 76 54.08 -1.05 2.13
CA SER A 76 55.43 -0.61 1.74
C SER A 76 55.57 0.76 1.06
N ILE A 77 56.37 1.65 1.67
CA ILE A 77 57.65 2.18 1.14
C ILE A 77 58.34 3.05 2.24
N GLN A 78 59.62 2.78 2.50
CA GLN A 78 60.55 3.61 3.28
C GLN A 78 61.04 4.81 2.44
N LEU A 79 61.33 5.96 3.06
CA LEU A 79 62.53 6.77 2.75
C LEU A 79 62.81 7.82 3.85
N GLU A 80 64.08 7.94 4.20
CA GLU A 80 64.69 8.88 5.15
C GLU A 80 64.95 10.26 4.53
N VAL A 81 64.96 11.33 5.36
CA VAL A 81 66.01 12.37 5.41
C VAL A 81 66.00 13.04 6.78
#